data_AF-A0A0B0IC72-F1
#
_entry.id   AF-A0A0B0IC72-F1
#
_cell.length_a   1.000
_cell.length_b   1.000
_cell.length_c   1.000
_cell.angle_alpha   90.00
_cell.angle_beta   90.00
_cell.angle_gamma   90.00
#
_symmetry.space_group_name_H-M   'P 1'
#
loop_
_entity.id
_entity.type
_entity.pdbx_description
1 polymer ?
#
loop_
_entity_poly.entity_id
_entity_poly.type
_entity_poly.pdbx_seq_one_letter_code
_entity_poly.pdbx_strand_id
1 'polypeptide(L)'
;MQTVVNNKTQINTGNNVSITKGIIGFIVVSSLFFIGMISFASAQQKSTLEANMIEAINPSSSDLTFEYVGTEANPQLRKFYLAQADGEEFIVRVYQNNKTVLDAFSLTEHPELAQKFQETYEVKW
;
A
#
# COMPACT_ATOMS: atom_id res chain seq x y z
N MET A 1 35.42 31.32 65.69
CA MET A 1 35.68 31.44 64.24
C MET A 1 36.42 30.18 63.81
N GLN A 2 36.02 29.36 62.83
CA GLN A 2 34.98 29.45 61.81
C GLN A 2 34.33 28.07 61.63
N THR A 3 33.02 28.06 61.42
CA THR A 3 32.23 26.91 60.98
C THR A 3 32.63 26.59 59.54
N VAL A 4 33.17 25.40 59.28
CA VAL A 4 33.39 24.94 57.90
C VAL A 4 32.04 24.49 57.34
N VAL A 5 31.49 25.33 56.45
CA VAL A 5 30.22 25.10 55.78
C VAL A 5 30.36 23.95 54.80
N ASN A 6 29.59 22.89 55.05
CA ASN A 6 29.41 21.74 54.17
C ASN A 6 28.56 22.15 52.96
N ASN A 7 29.19 22.56 51.86
CA ASN A 7 28.47 22.76 50.61
C ASN A 7 28.41 21.44 49.84
N LYS A 8 27.36 20.65 50.10
CA LYS A 8 26.87 19.68 49.12
C LYS A 8 26.45 20.46 47.89
N THR A 9 27.26 20.41 46.83
CA THR A 9 26.87 20.88 45.50
C THR A 9 25.71 19.99 45.04
N GLN A 10 24.48 20.43 45.29
CA GLN A 10 23.30 19.82 44.72
C GLN A 10 23.35 20.15 43.22
N ILE A 11 23.81 19.18 42.42
CA ILE A 11 23.72 19.26 40.96
C ILE A 11 22.22 19.29 40.66
N ASN A 12 21.72 20.49 40.38
CA ASN A 12 20.34 20.72 40.02
C ASN A 12 20.07 19.98 38.70
N THR A 13 19.34 18.86 38.79
CA THR A 13 18.82 18.09 37.65
C THR A 13 17.70 18.89 36.97
N GLY A 14 18.07 20.02 36.36
CA GLY A 14 17.16 20.98 35.76
C GLY A 14 16.87 20.76 34.28
N ASN A 15 17.05 19.55 33.73
CA ASN A 15 16.97 19.36 32.27
C ASN A 15 16.13 18.19 31.77
N ASN A 16 15.56 17.36 32.66
CA ASN A 16 14.76 16.20 32.24
C ASN A 16 13.50 16.61 31.47
N VAL A 17 12.82 17.69 31.88
CA VAL A 17 11.57 18.14 31.24
C VAL A 17 11.79 18.66 29.80
N SER A 18 12.93 19.30 29.53
CA SER A 18 13.27 19.80 28.18
C SER A 18 13.60 18.65 27.24
N ILE A 19 14.37 17.67 27.71
CA ILE A 19 14.73 16.48 26.94
C ILE A 19 13.49 15.63 26.64
N THR A 20 12.60 15.43 27.62
CA THR A 20 11.35 14.69 27.42
C THR A 20 10.43 15.36 26.39
N LYS A 21 10.32 16.69 26.39
CA LYS A 21 9.55 17.43 25.36
C LYS A 21 10.15 17.29 23.97
N GLY A 22 11.48 17.35 23.86
CA GLY A 22 12.19 17.14 22.59
C GLY A 22 11.99 15.73 22.03
N ILE A 23 12.05 14.71 22.88
CA ILE A 23 11.81 13.31 22.49
C ILE A 23 10.36 13.10 22.04
N ILE A 24 9.38 13.63 22.77
CA ILE A 24 7.96 13.53 22.39
C ILE A 24 7.71 14.23 21.05
N GLY A 25 8.26 15.44 20.85
CA GLY A 25 8.17 16.16 19.58
C GLY A 25 8.79 15.38 18.42
N PHE A 26 9.97 14.79 18.64
CA PHE A 26 10.63 13.93 17.65
C PHE A 26 9.80 12.70 17.30
N ILE A 27 9.19 12.03 18.28
CA ILE A 27 8.30 10.88 18.05
C ILE A 27 7.11 11.29 17.20
N VAL A 28 6.41 12.38 17.54
CA VAL A 28 5.23 12.84 16.80
C VAL A 28 5.59 13.18 15.35
N VAL A 29 6.66 13.95 15.13
CA VAL A 29 7.11 14.32 13.78
C VAL A 29 7.53 13.10 12.99
N SER A 30 8.27 12.17 13.62
CA SER A 30 8.69 10.92 12.97
C SER A 30 7.48 10.06 12.59
N SER A 31 6.50 9.90 13.48
CA SER A 31 5.27 9.15 13.19
C SER A 31 4.50 9.75 12.01
N LEU A 32 4.32 11.08 11.98
CA LEU A 32 3.68 11.76 10.85
C LEU A 32 4.45 11.53 9.55
N PHE A 33 5.78 11.60 9.60
CA PHE A 33 6.64 11.34 8.45
C PHE A 33 6.49 9.90 7.93
N PHE A 34 6.51 8.90 8.82
CA PHE A 34 6.33 7.50 8.42
C PHE A 34 4.95 7.24 7.84
N ILE A 35 3.89 7.80 8.42
CA ILE A 35 2.53 7.69 7.87
C ILE A 35 2.48 8.28 6.47
N GLY A 36 3.05 9.47 6.27
CA GLY A 36 3.14 10.11 4.96
C GLY A 36 3.88 9.25 3.93
N MET A 37 5.02 8.67 4.31
CA MET A 37 5.78 7.78 3.43
C MET A 37 5.00 6.51 3.07
N ILE A 38 4.27 5.91 4.00
CA ILE A 38 3.44 4.73 3.74
C ILE A 38 2.33 5.09 2.74
N SER A 39 1.62 6.18 2.96
CA SER A 39 0.57 6.63 2.02
C SER A 39 1.13 6.92 0.63
N PHE A 40 2.29 7.57 0.54
CA PHE A 40 2.95 7.83 -0.74
C PHE A 40 3.38 6.54 -1.44
N ALA A 41 3.98 5.59 -0.71
CA ALA A 41 4.38 4.30 -1.25
C ALA A 41 3.18 3.50 -1.78
N SER A 42 2.06 3.50 -1.05
CA SER A 42 0.81 2.87 -1.50
C SER A 42 0.23 3.54 -2.74
N ALA A 43 0.23 4.88 -2.79
CA ALA A 43 -0.23 5.63 -3.97
C ALA A 43 0.65 5.34 -5.20
N GLN A 44 1.97 5.30 -5.03
CA GLN A 44 2.90 4.96 -6.10
C GLN A 44 2.72 3.52 -6.58
N GLN A 45 2.51 2.56 -5.68
CA GLN A 45 2.20 1.17 -6.04
C GLN A 45 0.92 1.08 -6.86
N LYS A 46 -0.16 1.74 -6.42
CA LYS A 46 -1.44 1.77 -7.13
C LYS A 46 -1.29 2.38 -8.53
N SER A 47 -0.65 3.55 -8.63
CA SER A 47 -0.42 4.23 -9.91
C SER A 47 0.47 3.40 -10.85
N THR A 48 1.46 2.69 -10.32
CA THR A 48 2.29 1.76 -11.13
C THR A 48 1.45 0.60 -11.67
N LEU A 49 0.59 0.02 -10.83
CA LEU A 49 -0.28 -1.07 -11.25
C LEU A 49 -1.25 -0.63 -12.33
N GLU A 50 -1.88 0.52 -12.14
CA GLU A 50 -2.80 1.14 -13.09
C GLU A 50 -2.14 1.35 -14.46
N ALA A 51 -0.94 1.94 -14.48
CA ALA A 51 -0.19 2.12 -15.72
C ALA A 51 0.11 0.79 -16.42
N ASN A 52 0.55 -0.22 -15.68
CA ASN A 52 0.84 -1.54 -16.23
C ASN A 52 -0.42 -2.28 -16.70
N MET A 53 -1.57 -2.02 -16.08
CA MET A 53 -2.86 -2.56 -16.51
C MET A 53 -3.35 -1.91 -17.80
N ILE A 54 -3.23 -0.58 -17.91
CA ILE A 54 -3.53 0.15 -19.16
C ILE A 54 -2.65 -0.39 -20.29
N GLU A 55 -1.35 -0.57 -20.05
CA GLU A 55 -0.43 -1.13 -21.04
C GLU A 55 -0.81 -2.57 -21.45
N ALA A 56 -1.30 -3.39 -20.52
CA ALA A 56 -1.65 -4.79 -20.78
C ALA A 56 -3.02 -4.98 -21.44
N ILE A 57 -3.99 -4.10 -21.15
CA ILE A 57 -5.38 -4.22 -21.63
C ILE A 57 -5.55 -3.44 -22.93
N ASN A 58 -5.43 -2.11 -22.85
CA ASN A 58 -5.59 -1.22 -23.98
C ASN A 58 -4.74 0.04 -23.78
N PRO A 59 -3.58 0.14 -24.45
CA PRO A 59 -2.70 1.31 -24.35
C PRO A 59 -3.35 2.63 -24.78
N SER A 60 -4.50 2.58 -25.46
CA SER A 60 -5.26 3.76 -25.92
C SER A 60 -6.37 4.16 -24.95
N SER A 61 -6.64 3.38 -23.90
CA SER A 61 -7.69 3.71 -22.93
C SER A 61 -7.22 4.83 -21.99
N SER A 62 -8.06 5.85 -21.83
CA SER A 62 -7.79 6.98 -20.94
C SER A 62 -8.29 6.76 -19.52
N ASP A 63 -9.27 5.87 -19.33
CA ASP A 63 -9.97 5.67 -18.06
C ASP A 63 -10.02 4.17 -17.73
N LEU A 64 -9.18 3.77 -16.77
CA LEU A 64 -9.17 2.43 -16.20
C LEU A 64 -9.67 2.49 -14.76
N THR A 65 -10.76 1.80 -14.46
CA THR A 65 -11.15 1.51 -13.07
C THR A 65 -10.89 0.05 -12.77
N PHE A 66 -10.34 -0.26 -11.60
CA PHE A 66 -10.09 -1.65 -11.22
C PHE A 66 -10.39 -1.93 -9.75
N GLU A 67 -10.90 -3.12 -9.49
CA GLU A 67 -11.25 -3.62 -8.17
C GLU A 67 -10.59 -4.98 -7.91
N TYR A 68 -10.14 -5.19 -6.67
CA TYR A 68 -9.58 -6.47 -6.25
C TYR A 68 -10.70 -7.50 -6.02
N VAL A 69 -10.64 -8.63 -6.71
CA VAL A 69 -11.68 -9.67 -6.62
C VAL A 69 -11.22 -10.92 -5.89
N GLY A 70 -9.92 -11.17 -5.78
CA GLY A 70 -9.40 -12.22 -4.92
C GLY A 70 -7.94 -12.59 -5.17
N THR A 71 -7.49 -13.65 -4.49
CA THR A 71 -6.11 -14.15 -4.57
C THR A 71 -6.12 -15.65 -4.82
N GLU A 72 -5.26 -16.11 -5.72
CA GLU A 72 -5.04 -17.52 -6.02
C GLU A 72 -4.57 -18.27 -4.76
N ALA A 73 -5.24 -19.39 -4.44
CA ALA A 73 -5.01 -20.15 -3.20
C ALA A 73 -3.68 -20.92 -3.15
N ASN A 74 -2.92 -21.00 -4.26
CA ASN A 74 -1.75 -21.89 -4.39
C ASN A 74 -0.57 -21.16 -5.06
N PRO A 75 0.68 -21.63 -4.88
CA PRO A 75 1.70 -21.05 -4.02
C PRO A 75 2.25 -19.68 -4.46
N GLN A 76 1.79 -19.16 -5.60
CA GLN A 76 2.23 -17.87 -6.15
C GLN A 76 1.36 -16.70 -5.69
N LEU A 77 0.32 -16.90 -4.86
CA LEU A 77 -0.58 -15.88 -4.28
C LEU A 77 -0.89 -14.72 -5.26
N ARG A 78 -1.16 -15.07 -6.52
CA ARG A 78 -1.43 -14.09 -7.57
C ARG A 78 -2.74 -13.41 -7.26
N LYS A 79 -2.81 -12.11 -7.48
CA LYS A 79 -4.01 -11.32 -7.23
C LYS A 79 -4.80 -11.16 -8.52
N PHE A 80 -6.10 -11.18 -8.38
CA PHE A 80 -7.03 -10.98 -9.47
C PHE A 80 -7.73 -9.64 -9.26
N TYR A 81 -7.76 -8.87 -10.33
CA TYR A 81 -8.46 -7.60 -10.37
C TYR A 81 -9.45 -7.62 -11.53
N LEU A 82 -10.67 -7.17 -11.25
CA LEU A 82 -11.62 -6.83 -12.30
C LEU A 82 -11.33 -5.41 -12.73
N ALA A 83 -10.99 -5.21 -13.99
CA ALA A 83 -10.68 -3.93 -14.57
C ALA A 83 -11.73 -3.58 -15.64
N GLN A 84 -12.13 -2.32 -15.70
CA GLN A 84 -13.03 -1.80 -16.71
C GLN A 84 -12.30 -0.72 -17.50
N ALA A 85 -12.23 -0.89 -18.82
CA ALA A 85 -11.59 0.02 -19.75
C ALA A 85 -12.50 0.20 -20.97
N ASP A 86 -12.80 1.43 -21.35
CA ASP A 86 -13.60 1.77 -22.54
C ASP A 86 -14.98 1.05 -22.64
N GLY A 87 -15.56 0.66 -21.50
CA GLY A 87 -16.84 -0.07 -21.43
C GLY A 87 -16.73 -1.59 -21.50
N GLU A 88 -15.52 -2.13 -21.63
CA GLU A 88 -15.23 -3.56 -21.58
C GLU A 88 -14.71 -3.98 -20.21
N GLU A 89 -15.04 -5.20 -19.80
CA GLU A 89 -14.64 -5.78 -18.53
C GLU A 89 -13.53 -6.82 -18.74
N PHE A 90 -12.48 -6.72 -17.94
CA PHE A 90 -11.30 -7.56 -18.00
C PHE A 90 -10.98 -8.16 -16.64
N ILE A 91 -10.55 -9.42 -16.63
CA ILE A 91 -9.89 -10.01 -15.47
C ILE A 91 -8.39 -9.93 -15.68
N VAL A 92 -7.73 -9.22 -14.78
CA VAL A 92 -6.29 -9.04 -14.78
C VAL A 92 -5.67 -9.89 -13.68
N ARG A 93 -4.69 -10.71 -14.07
CA ARG A 93 -3.87 -11.47 -13.12
C ARG A 93 -2.59 -10.71 -12.83
N VAL A 94 -2.36 -10.41 -11.57
CA VAL A 94 -1.24 -9.60 -11.07
C VAL A 94 -0.38 -10.42 -10.12
N TYR A 95 0.93 -10.23 -10.17
CA TYR A 95 1.86 -10.86 -9.23
C TYR A 95 1.69 -10.31 -7.81
N GLN A 96 2.23 -11.02 -6.80
CA GLN A 96 2.11 -10.62 -5.38
C GLN A 96 2.59 -9.20 -5.07
N ASN A 97 3.47 -8.67 -5.92
CA ASN A 97 4.09 -7.35 -5.76
C ASN A 97 3.15 -6.17 -6.08
N ASN A 98 1.89 -6.43 -6.50
CA ASN A 98 0.91 -5.43 -6.92
C ASN A 98 1.45 -4.46 -7.98
N LYS A 99 2.32 -4.94 -8.86
CA LYS A 99 2.93 -4.10 -9.92
C LYS A 99 2.92 -4.84 -11.24
N THR A 100 3.36 -6.09 -11.24
CA THR A 100 3.56 -6.84 -12.48
C THR A 100 2.25 -7.47 -12.90
N VAL A 101 1.70 -7.04 -14.04
CA VAL A 101 0.61 -7.73 -14.72
C VAL A 101 1.19 -8.96 -15.43
N LEU A 102 0.52 -10.10 -15.27
CA LEU A 102 0.88 -11.34 -15.94
C LEU A 102 0.09 -11.48 -17.23
N ASP A 103 -1.24 -11.54 -17.11
CA ASP A 103 -2.17 -11.69 -18.22
C ASP A 103 -3.42 -10.85 -17.94
N ALA A 104 -4.14 -10.47 -19.01
CA ALA A 104 -5.47 -9.87 -18.95
C ALA A 104 -6.41 -10.61 -19.90
N PHE A 105 -7.66 -10.84 -19.49
CA PHE A 105 -8.67 -11.57 -20.27
C PHE A 105 -9.94 -10.73 -20.38
N SER A 106 -10.45 -10.51 -21.59
CA SER A 106 -11.74 -9.84 -21.79
C SER A 106 -12.89 -10.78 -21.41
N LEU A 107 -13.70 -10.37 -20.44
CA LEU A 107 -14.94 -11.04 -20.07
C LEU A 107 -16.09 -10.68 -21.02
N THR A 108 -16.03 -9.51 -21.64
CA THR A 108 -17.03 -9.05 -22.60
C THR A 108 -16.98 -9.88 -23.89
N GLU A 109 -15.78 -10.20 -24.37
CA GLU A 109 -15.60 -11.06 -25.55
C GLU A 109 -15.82 -12.54 -25.24
N HIS A 110 -15.49 -12.98 -24.02
CA HIS A 110 -15.53 -14.38 -23.60
C HIS A 110 -16.27 -14.58 -22.26
N PRO A 111 -17.60 -14.38 -22.22
CA PRO A 111 -18.38 -14.48 -20.99
C PRO A 111 -18.35 -15.87 -20.35
N GLU A 112 -18.15 -16.93 -21.14
CA GLU A 112 -17.98 -18.31 -20.66
C GLU A 112 -16.74 -18.50 -19.77
N LEU A 113 -15.70 -17.67 -19.97
CA LEU A 113 -14.51 -17.70 -19.14
C LEU A 113 -14.77 -17.09 -17.76
N ALA A 114 -15.70 -16.14 -17.65
CA ALA A 114 -16.06 -15.53 -16.37
C ALA A 114 -16.53 -16.59 -15.37
N GLN A 115 -17.48 -17.42 -15.77
CA GLN A 115 -18.07 -18.45 -14.90
C GLN A 115 -17.04 -19.50 -14.51
N LYS A 116 -16.27 -20.00 -15.49
CA LYS A 116 -15.19 -20.97 -15.24
C LYS A 116 -14.12 -20.40 -14.31
N PHE A 117 -13.82 -19.11 -14.42
CA PHE A 117 -12.85 -18.43 -13.58
C PHE A 117 -13.34 -18.29 -12.13
N GLN A 118 -14.60 -17.86 -11.94
CA GLN A 118 -15.23 -17.80 -10.62
C GLN A 118 -15.23 -19.16 -9.92
N GLU A 119 -15.52 -20.24 -10.64
CA GLU A 119 -15.49 -21.60 -10.12
C GLU A 119 -14.06 -22.09 -9.81
N THR A 120 -13.10 -21.83 -10.71
CA THR A 120 -11.72 -22.34 -10.57
C THR A 120 -10.96 -21.65 -9.45
N TYR A 121 -11.16 -20.35 -9.28
CA TYR A 121 -10.41 -19.51 -8.36
C TYR A 121 -11.24 -19.09 -7.14
N GLU A 122 -12.46 -19.62 -6.99
CA GLU A 122 -13.40 -19.33 -5.89
C GLU A 122 -13.64 -17.83 -5.65
N VAL A 123 -13.54 -17.03 -6.70
CA VAL A 123 -13.68 -15.57 -6.66
C VAL A 123 -15.08 -15.16 -7.07
N LYS A 124 -15.60 -14.11 -6.42
CA LYS A 124 -16.92 -13.53 -6.72
C LYS A 124 -16.78 -12.01 -6.80
N TRP A 125 -17.43 -11.42 -7.80
CA TRP A 125 -17.59 -9.99 -7.99
C TRP A 125 -19.04 -9.68 -8.35
#